data_AF-A0A7S1NHZ4-F1
#
_entry.id   AF-A0A7S1NHZ4-F1
#
_cell.length_a   1.000
_cell.length_b   1.000
_cell.length_c   1.000
_cell.angle_alpha   90.00
_cell.angle_beta   90.00
_cell.angle_gamma   90.00
#
_symmetry.space_group_name_H-M   'P 1'
#
loop_
_entity.id
_entity.type
_entity.pdbx_description
1 polymer ?
#
loop_
_entity_poly.entity_id
_entity_poly.type
_entity_poly.pdbx_seq_one_letter_code
_entity_poly.pdbx_strand_id
1 'polypeptide(L)'
;AGAQALAALREAPKLHTLHLDFEGTSVGDAGAQALAALKEAPKLHTLQLGFTDTSVGDAGVQALAALKDAPKLHTLELDFSDTSVGDAGVQALAALKEAPKLH
;
A
#
# COMPACT_ATOMS: atom_id res chain seq x y z
N ALA A 1 0.74 -15.47 8.89
CA ALA A 1 2.11 -15.73 8.37
C ALA A 1 2.48 -14.74 7.26
N GLY A 2 1.72 -14.64 6.16
CA GLY A 2 2.04 -13.72 5.04
C GLY A 2 2.06 -12.23 5.40
N ALA A 3 1.05 -11.73 6.11
CA ALA A 3 0.98 -10.32 6.54
C ALA A 3 2.19 -9.89 7.40
N GLN A 4 2.66 -10.75 8.30
CA GLN A 4 3.84 -10.46 9.13
C GLN A 4 5.14 -10.44 8.30
N ALA A 5 5.25 -11.31 7.29
CA ALA A 5 6.39 -11.30 6.37
C ALA A 5 6.43 -10.00 5.54
N LEU A 6 5.27 -9.52 5.09
CA LEU A 6 5.16 -8.25 4.37
C LEU A 6 5.52 -7.05 5.27
N ALA A 7 5.08 -7.05 6.52
CA ALA A 7 5.44 -5.99 7.47
C ALA A 7 6.96 -5.97 7.77
N ALA A 8 7.62 -7.13 7.77
CA ALA A 8 9.07 -7.23 7.99
C ALA A 8 9.91 -6.59 6.87
N LEU A 9 9.34 -6.38 5.67
CA LEU A 9 10.03 -5.72 4.56
C LEU A 9 10.41 -4.26 4.88
N ARG A 10 9.74 -3.61 5.85
CA ARG A 10 10.12 -2.26 6.30
C ARG A 10 11.53 -2.19 6.87
N GLU A 11 12.02 -3.30 7.44
CA GLU A 11 13.36 -3.37 8.03
C GLU A 11 14.45 -3.64 6.97
N ALA A 12 14.08 -3.89 5.71
CA ALA A 12 15.03 -4.27 4.67
C ALA A 12 15.90 -3.07 4.25
N PRO A 13 17.20 -3.03 4.63
CA PRO A 13 18.03 -1.82 4.52
C PRO A 13 18.50 -1.51 3.08
N LYS A 14 18.12 -2.37 2.12
CA LYS A 14 18.46 -2.26 0.69
C LYS A 14 17.22 -2.31 -0.22
N LEU A 15 16.01 -2.30 0.34
CA LEU A 15 14.79 -2.30 -0.46
C LEU A 15 14.53 -0.90 -1.01
N HIS A 16 14.76 -0.71 -2.31
CA HIS A 16 14.54 0.56 -3.00
C HIS A 16 13.25 0.57 -3.80
N THR A 17 12.90 -0.58 -4.36
CA THR A 17 11.71 -0.80 -5.19
C THR A 17 11.04 -2.06 -4.71
N LEU A 18 9.71 -2.03 -4.61
CA LEU A 18 8.89 -3.18 -4.32
C LEU A 18 7.67 -3.16 -5.23
N HIS A 19 7.47 -4.26 -5.94
CA HIS A 19 6.27 -4.51 -6.73
C HIS A 19 5.64 -5.79 -6.21
N LEU A 20 4.38 -5.69 -5.78
CA LEU A 20 3.58 -6.83 -5.35
C LEU A 20 2.26 -6.80 -6.11
N ASP A 21 1.95 -7.92 -6.75
CA ASP A 21 0.69 -8.15 -7.43
C ASP A 21 -0.08 -9.26 -6.69
N PHE A 22 -1.29 -8.93 -6.27
CA PHE A 22 -2.18 -9.80 -5.53
C PHE A 22 -3.41 -10.20 -6.36
N GLU A 23 -3.37 -10.04 -7.68
CA GLU A 23 -4.51 -10.34 -8.57
C GLU A 23 -5.13 -11.72 -8.29
N GLY A 24 -6.45 -11.74 -8.06
CA GLY A 24 -7.21 -12.96 -7.84
C GLY A 24 -6.86 -13.72 -6.55
N THR A 25 -6.16 -13.09 -5.61
CA THR A 25 -5.83 -13.69 -4.31
C THR A 25 -6.81 -13.29 -3.21
N SER A 26 -6.82 -14.04 -2.10
CA SER A 26 -7.67 -13.74 -0.93
C SER A 26 -7.11 -12.63 -0.02
N VAL A 27 -6.31 -11.71 -0.57
CA VAL A 27 -5.86 -10.53 0.19
C VAL A 27 -7.07 -9.66 0.48
N GLY A 28 -7.13 -9.14 1.70
CA GLY A 28 -8.15 -8.19 2.14
C GLY A 28 -7.55 -7.13 3.03
N ASP A 29 -8.38 -6.44 3.79
CA ASP A 29 -7.98 -5.27 4.60
C ASP A 29 -6.79 -5.56 5.53
N ALA A 30 -6.74 -6.74 6.16
CA ALA A 30 -5.62 -7.11 7.03
C ALA A 30 -4.28 -7.21 6.28
N GLY A 31 -4.30 -7.63 5.01
CA GLY A 31 -3.12 -7.64 4.15
C GLY A 31 -2.69 -6.23 3.75
N ALA A 32 -3.63 -5.39 3.33
CA ALA A 32 -3.38 -3.98 3.03
C ALA A 32 -2.84 -3.21 4.25
N GLN A 33 -3.40 -3.45 5.45
CA GLN A 33 -2.91 -2.88 6.71
C GLN A 33 -1.47 -3.29 7.02
N ALA A 34 -1.10 -4.54 6.76
CA ALA A 34 0.27 -4.99 6.95
C ALA A 34 1.25 -4.31 5.97
N LEU A 35 0.81 -4.09 4.72
CA LEU A 35 1.59 -3.36 3.72
C LEU A 35 1.78 -1.88 4.08
N ALA A 36 0.84 -1.27 4.79
CA ALA A 36 0.98 0.12 5.27
C ALA A 36 2.21 0.32 6.18
N ALA A 37 2.74 -0.75 6.80
CA ALA A 37 3.98 -0.68 7.58
C ALA A 37 5.22 -0.34 6.73
N LEU A 38 5.14 -0.46 5.40
CA LEU A 38 6.20 -0.03 4.48
C LEU A 38 6.46 1.48 4.52
N LYS A 39 5.58 2.28 5.15
CA LYS A 39 5.87 3.69 5.45
C LYS A 39 7.12 3.87 6.32
N GLU A 40 7.51 2.85 7.08
CA GLU A 40 8.71 2.87 7.92
C GLU A 40 9.97 2.44 7.16
N ALA A 41 9.85 2.03 5.90
CA ALA A 41 10.98 1.56 5.10
C ALA A 41 11.95 2.73 4.78
N PRO A 42 13.19 2.72 5.29
CA PRO A 42 14.06 3.90 5.27
C PRO A 42 14.64 4.22 3.88
N LYS A 43 14.52 3.29 2.93
CA LYS A 43 15.06 3.41 1.57
C LYS A 43 14.09 3.06 0.45
N LEU A 44 12.80 2.86 0.77
CA LEU A 44 11.82 2.56 -0.27
C LEU A 44 11.50 3.85 -1.05
N HIS A 45 11.73 3.81 -2.36
CA HIS A 45 11.55 4.93 -3.28
C HIS A 45 10.33 4.72 -4.19
N THR A 46 10.11 3.46 -4.60
CA THR A 46 9.03 3.05 -5.48
C THR A 46 8.26 1.88 -4.87
N LEU A 47 6.95 2.02 -4.80
CA LEU A 47 6.04 0.99 -4.35
C LEU A 47 4.89 0.83 -5.34
N GLN A 48 4.72 -0.36 -5.87
CA GLN A 48 3.61 -0.72 -6.77
C GLN A 48 2.83 -1.86 -6.12
N LEU A 49 1.53 -1.66 -5.87
CA LEU A 49 0.64 -2.66 -5.27
C LEU A 49 -0.58 -2.87 -6.15
N GLY A 50 -0.72 -4.07 -6.70
CA GLY A 50 -1.91 -4.52 -7.43
C GLY A 50 -2.84 -5.30 -6.51
N PHE A 51 -4.10 -4.90 -6.43
CA PHE A 51 -5.14 -5.56 -5.64
C PHE A 51 -6.33 -6.01 -6.50
N THR A 52 -6.12 -6.22 -7.80
CA THR A 52 -7.20 -6.58 -8.73
C THR A 52 -7.92 -7.87 -8.31
N ASP A 53 -9.26 -7.89 -8.33
CA ASP A 53 -10.06 -9.06 -7.92
C ASP A 53 -9.66 -9.60 -6.52
N THR A 54 -9.53 -8.68 -5.55
CA THR A 54 -9.28 -9.02 -4.14
C THR A 54 -10.39 -8.51 -3.22
N SER A 55 -10.36 -8.93 -1.95
CA SER A 55 -11.33 -8.52 -0.92
C SER A 55 -10.88 -7.28 -0.13
N VAL A 56 -10.01 -6.43 -0.71
CA VAL A 56 -9.64 -5.15 -0.09
C VAL A 56 -10.84 -4.19 -0.16
N GLY A 57 -11.11 -3.49 0.94
CA GLY A 57 -12.12 -2.47 1.03
C GLY A 57 -11.58 -1.18 1.65
N ASP A 58 -12.51 -0.34 2.12
CA ASP A 58 -12.19 1.00 2.62
C ASP A 58 -11.17 1.00 3.77
N ALA A 59 -11.27 0.05 4.69
CA ALA A 59 -10.36 0.00 5.84
C ALA A 59 -8.93 -0.35 5.44
N GLY A 60 -8.75 -1.21 4.42
CA GLY A 60 -7.45 -1.50 3.83
C GLY A 60 -6.84 -0.28 3.15
N VAL A 61 -7.63 0.42 2.34
CA VAL A 61 -7.21 1.64 1.63
C VAL A 61 -6.88 2.78 2.59
N GLN A 62 -7.68 2.97 3.63
CA GLN A 62 -7.41 3.95 4.69
C GLN A 62 -6.08 3.69 5.39
N ALA A 63 -5.73 2.43 5.61
CA ALA A 63 -4.42 2.10 6.16
C ALA A 63 -3.29 2.40 5.18
N LEU A 64 -3.46 2.05 3.90
CA LEU A 64 -2.48 2.34 2.84
C LEU A 64 -2.26 3.84 2.62
N ALA A 65 -3.24 4.69 2.93
CA ALA A 65 -3.07 6.15 2.88
C ALA A 65 -1.93 6.67 3.79
N ALA A 66 -1.51 5.91 4.81
CA ALA A 66 -0.35 6.24 5.64
C ALA A 66 1.00 6.15 4.90
N LEU A 67 1.04 5.58 3.69
CA LEU A 67 2.24 5.53 2.85
C LEU A 67 2.73 6.93 2.43
N LYS A 68 1.87 7.96 2.49
CA LYS A 68 2.30 9.36 2.33
C LYS A 68 3.37 9.79 3.33
N ASP A 69 3.45 9.13 4.49
CA ASP A 69 4.42 9.47 5.53
C ASP A 69 5.79 8.82 5.27
N ALA A 70 5.90 7.93 4.27
CA ALA A 70 7.13 7.23 3.96
C ALA A 70 8.28 8.19 3.61
N PRO A 71 9.45 8.13 4.26
CA PRO A 71 10.44 9.22 4.23
C PRO A 71 11.08 9.43 2.86
N LYS A 72 11.18 8.38 2.05
CA LYS A 72 11.85 8.41 0.73
C LYS A 72 10.97 7.98 -0.44
N LEU A 73 9.71 7.61 -0.17
CA LEU A 73 8.80 7.18 -1.22
C LEU A 73 8.43 8.38 -2.07
N HIS A 74 8.67 8.26 -3.38
CA HIS A 74 8.28 9.26 -4.36
C HIS A 74 7.44 8.71 -5.51
N THR A 75 7.34 7.39 -5.63
CA THR A 75 6.47 6.73 -6.62
C THR A 75 5.59 5.72 -5.90
N LEU A 76 4.28 5.93 -5.96
CA LEU A 76 3.29 5.05 -5.35
C LEU A 76 2.20 4.75 -6.37
N GLU A 77 2.15 3.51 -6.85
CA GLU A 77 1.10 3.03 -7.75
C GLU A 77 0.24 2.02 -7.01
N LEU A 78 -1.08 2.23 -7.06
CA LEU A 78 -2.08 1.39 -6.42
C LEU A 78 -3.16 1.06 -7.45
N ASP A 79 -3.42 -0.23 -7.64
CA ASP A 79 -4.56 -0.71 -8.43
C ASP A 79 -5.56 -1.41 -7.50
N PHE A 80 -6.81 -0.96 -7.53
CA PHE A 80 -7.93 -1.50 -6.76
C PHE A 80 -9.08 -1.96 -7.67
N SER A 81 -8.79 -2.30 -8.92
CA SER A 81 -9.79 -2.79 -9.88
C SER A 81 -10.52 -4.02 -9.33
N ASP A 82 -11.84 -4.09 -9.51
CA ASP A 82 -12.66 -5.21 -9.03
C ASP A 82 -12.48 -5.55 -7.53
N THR A 83 -12.34 -4.52 -6.68
CA THR A 83 -12.30 -4.66 -5.22
C THR A 83 -13.57 -4.14 -4.53
N SER A 84 -13.62 -4.24 -3.20
CA SER A 84 -14.73 -3.72 -2.37
C SER A 84 -14.51 -2.29 -1.86
N VAL A 85 -13.66 -1.52 -2.53
CA VAL A 85 -13.37 -0.12 -2.17
C VAL A 85 -14.53 0.79 -2.59
N GLY A 86 -15.07 1.53 -1.62
CA GLY A 86 -16.15 2.50 -1.81
C GLY A 86 -15.67 3.95 -1.62
N ASP A 87 -16.63 4.85 -1.43
CA ASP A 87 -16.37 6.29 -1.37
C ASP A 87 -15.41 6.67 -0.24
N ALA A 88 -15.47 5.99 0.91
CA ALA A 88 -14.61 6.32 2.05
C ALA A 88 -13.15 5.91 1.78
N GLY A 89 -12.91 4.83 1.04
CA GLY A 89 -11.58 4.44 0.58
C GLY A 89 -11.05 5.42 -0.47
N VAL A 90 -11.87 5.82 -1.44
CA VAL A 90 -11.49 6.83 -2.44
C VAL A 90 -11.16 8.17 -1.79
N GLN A 91 -11.92 8.60 -0.79
CA GLN A 91 -11.61 9.81 0.00
C GLN A 91 -10.27 9.69 0.72
N ALA A 92 -9.92 8.51 1.25
CA ALA A 92 -8.62 8.31 1.87
C ALA A 92 -7.46 8.40 0.86
N LEU A 93 -7.65 7.93 -0.38
CA LEU A 93 -6.66 8.09 -1.46
C LEU A 93 -6.44 9.57 -1.83
N ALA A 94 -7.42 10.45 -1.66
CA ALA A 94 -7.23 11.88 -1.89
C ALA A 94 -6.13 12.47 -0.98
N ALA A 95 -5.96 11.95 0.23
CA ALA A 95 -4.90 12.37 1.14
C ALA A 95 -3.48 12.00 0.66
N LEU A 96 -3.34 11.05 -0.28
CA LEU A 96 -2.06 10.74 -0.93
C LEU A 96 -1.66 11.83 -1.93
N LYS A 97 -2.64 12.45 -2.61
CA LYS A 97 -2.39 13.54 -3.58
C LYS A 97 -1.84 14.81 -2.92
N GLU A 98 -2.13 14.99 -1.63
CA GLU A 98 -1.61 16.11 -0.85
C GLU A 98 -0.15 15.92 -0.44
N ALA A 99 0.43 14.73 -0.64
CA ALA A 99 1.82 14.44 -0.33
C ALA A 99 2.73 15.02 -1.44
N PRO A 100 3.47 16.11 -1.19
CA PRO A 100 4.18 16.85 -2.25
C PRO A 100 5.33 16.05 -2.89
N LYS A 101 5.72 14.93 -2.26
CA LYS A 101 6.80 14.05 -2.70
C LYS A 101 6.33 12.87 -3.56
N LEU A 102 5.03 12.57 -3.59
CA LEU A 102 4.49 11.45 -4.36
C LEU A 102 4.13 11.91 -5.77
N HIS A 103 4.56 11.10 -6.74
CA HIS A 103 4.20 11.21 -8.15
C HIS A 103 3.43 9.96 -8.58
#